data_AF-A0A3D6AJQ3-F1
#
_entry.id   AF-A0A3D6AJQ3-F1
#
_cell.length_a   1.000
_cell.length_b   1.000
_cell.length_c   1.000
_cell.angle_alpha   90.00
_cell.angle_beta   90.00
_cell.angle_gamma   90.00
#
_symmetry.space_group_name_H-M   'P 1'
#
loop_
_entity.id
_entity.type
_entity.pdbx_description
1 polymer ?
#
loop_
_entity_poly.entity_id
_entity_poly.type
_entity_poly.pdbx_seq_one_letter_code
_entity_poly.pdbx_strand_id
1 'polypeptide(L)'
;MPIMTSQEMVGSLVNAYCGPNATLRQKHVFEQTLFALVRLAKSEQMNEIKANVRKLTGPIAPFVPRPTVKQSAEAQVRLAQLALPGLEEKVGASCAPVRRRK
;
A
#
# COMPACT_ATOMS: atom_id res chain seq x y z
N MET A 1 -10.50 -23.81 -26.38
CA MET A 1 -11.46 -23.74 -25.25
C MET A 1 -11.93 -22.30 -25.15
N PRO A 2 -13.24 -22.00 -25.23
CA PRO A 2 -13.73 -20.66 -24.94
C PRO A 2 -13.31 -20.27 -23.52
N ILE A 3 -12.71 -19.08 -23.36
CA ILE A 3 -12.30 -18.57 -22.05
C ILE A 3 -13.55 -17.97 -21.41
N MET A 4 -14.25 -18.75 -20.60
CA MET A 4 -15.36 -18.20 -19.81
C MET A 4 -14.83 -17.24 -18.77
N THR A 5 -15.43 -16.06 -18.69
CA THR A 5 -15.13 -15.09 -17.66
C THR A 5 -15.62 -15.60 -16.30
N SER A 6 -15.02 -15.11 -15.21
CA SER A 6 -15.46 -15.48 -13.86
C SER A 6 -16.94 -15.14 -13.63
N GLN A 7 -17.45 -14.09 -14.26
CA GLN A 7 -18.85 -13.67 -14.15
C GLN A 7 -19.81 -14.67 -14.81
N GLU A 8 -19.50 -15.12 -16.02
CA GLU A 8 -20.31 -16.11 -16.74
C GLU A 8 -20.33 -17.46 -16.01
N MET A 9 -19.19 -17.84 -15.42
CA MET A 9 -19.08 -19.07 -14.65
C MET A 9 -19.91 -19.02 -13.36
N VAL A 10 -19.85 -17.91 -12.62
CA VAL A 10 -20.66 -17.68 -11.41
C VAL A 10 -22.16 -17.70 -11.77
N GLY A 11 -22.57 -17.00 -12.84
CA GLY A 11 -23.96 -17.02 -13.29
C GLY A 11 -24.44 -18.44 -13.63
N SER A 12 -23.61 -19.22 -14.30
CA SER A 12 -23.92 -20.62 -14.64
C SER A 12 -24.06 -21.50 -13.38
N LEU A 13 -23.18 -21.33 -12.39
CA LEU A 13 -23.23 -22.03 -11.11
C LEU A 13 -24.49 -21.69 -10.30
N VAL A 14 -24.85 -20.41 -10.24
CA VAL A 14 -26.07 -19.95 -9.55
C VAL A 14 -27.30 -20.57 -10.21
N ASN A 15 -27.37 -20.57 -11.54
CA ASN A 15 -28.48 -21.16 -12.28
C ASN A 15 -28.58 -22.68 -12.09
N ALA A 16 -27.44 -23.38 -12.08
CA ALA A 16 -27.40 -24.81 -11.84
C ALA A 16 -27.79 -25.18 -10.39
N TYR A 17 -27.39 -24.38 -9.41
CA TYR A 17 -27.61 -24.69 -7.99
C TYR A 17 -29.00 -24.26 -7.47
N CYS A 18 -29.44 -23.05 -7.79
CA CYS A 18 -30.65 -22.47 -7.21
C CYS A 18 -31.95 -23.01 -7.82
N GLY A 19 -31.91 -23.63 -9.00
CA GLY A 19 -33.09 -24.18 -9.66
C GLY A 19 -34.20 -23.13 -9.95
N PRO A 20 -35.36 -23.59 -10.45
CA PRO A 20 -36.44 -22.69 -10.88
C PRO A 20 -37.18 -22.01 -9.72
N ASN A 21 -37.20 -22.63 -8.53
CA ASN A 21 -38.02 -22.18 -7.39
C ASN A 21 -37.26 -21.30 -6.38
N ALA A 22 -35.95 -21.07 -6.55
CA ALA A 22 -35.21 -20.23 -5.63
C ALA A 22 -35.67 -18.77 -5.70
N THR A 23 -35.83 -18.19 -4.52
CA THR A 23 -36.12 -16.76 -4.37
C THR A 23 -34.97 -15.92 -4.92
N LEU A 24 -35.30 -14.72 -5.42
CA LEU A 24 -34.30 -13.76 -5.89
C LEU A 24 -33.23 -13.47 -4.84
N ARG A 25 -33.64 -13.40 -3.56
CA ARG A 25 -32.72 -13.19 -2.44
C ARG A 25 -31.72 -14.33 -2.28
N GLN A 26 -32.15 -15.58 -2.39
CA GLN A 26 -31.24 -16.73 -2.30
C GLN A 26 -30.24 -16.75 -3.44
N LYS A 27 -30.70 -16.49 -4.68
CA LYS A 27 -29.82 -16.39 -5.85
C LYS A 27 -28.77 -15.31 -5.66
N HIS A 28 -29.19 -14.13 -5.20
CA HIS A 28 -28.28 -13.02 -4.96
C HIS A 28 -27.26 -13.32 -3.86
N VAL A 29 -27.68 -13.88 -2.72
CA VAL A 29 -26.74 -14.25 -1.63
C VAL A 29 -25.72 -15.27 -2.12
N PHE A 30 -26.16 -16.27 -2.88
CA PHE A 30 -25.27 -17.30 -3.41
C PHE A 30 -24.28 -16.73 -4.43
N GLU A 31 -24.76 -15.89 -5.34
CA GLU A 31 -23.94 -15.16 -6.30
C GLU A 31 -22.86 -14.31 -5.61
N GLN A 32 -23.23 -13.52 -4.60
CA GLN A 32 -22.27 -12.71 -3.84
C GLN A 32 -21.25 -13.56 -3.07
N THR A 33 -21.69 -14.72 -2.55
CA THR A 33 -20.80 -15.68 -1.88
C THR A 33 -19.76 -16.23 -2.85
N LEU A 34 -20.19 -16.63 -4.05
CA LEU A 34 -19.28 -17.11 -5.10
C LEU A 34 -18.30 -16.01 -5.54
N PHE A 35 -18.75 -14.77 -5.73
CA PHE A 35 -17.85 -13.66 -6.05
C PHE A 35 -16.84 -13.35 -4.94
N ALA A 36 -17.23 -13.49 -3.67
CA ALA A 36 -16.30 -13.35 -2.55
C ALA A 36 -15.21 -14.44 -2.60
N LEU A 37 -15.60 -15.69 -2.85
CA LEU A 37 -14.66 -16.81 -2.97
C LEU A 37 -13.69 -16.64 -4.16
N VAL A 38 -14.20 -16.22 -5.32
CA VAL A 38 -13.35 -15.95 -6.50
C VAL A 38 -12.34 -14.83 -6.21
N ARG A 39 -12.77 -13.75 -5.52
CA ARG A 39 -11.85 -12.66 -5.14
C ARG A 39 -10.79 -13.13 -4.14
N LEU A 40 -11.17 -13.98 -3.19
CA LEU A 40 -10.24 -14.57 -2.23
C LEU A 40 -9.19 -15.42 -2.95
N ALA A 41 -9.62 -16.37 -3.78
CA ALA A 41 -8.73 -17.24 -4.55
C ALA A 41 -7.76 -16.44 -5.43
N LYS A 42 -8.23 -15.38 -6.10
CA LYS A 42 -7.36 -14.49 -6.89
C LYS A 42 -6.31 -13.78 -6.03
N SER A 43 -6.68 -13.39 -4.81
CA SER A 43 -5.76 -12.73 -3.88
C SER A 43 -4.69 -13.69 -3.36
N GLU A 44 -5.07 -14.94 -3.09
CA GLU A 44 -4.13 -16.01 -2.72
C GLU A 44 -3.16 -16.33 -3.85
N GLN A 45 -3.67 -16.51 -5.08
CA GLN A 45 -2.82 -16.70 -6.27
C GLN A 45 -1.84 -15.54 -6.48
N MET A 46 -2.30 -14.30 -6.29
CA MET A 46 -1.43 -13.12 -6.39
C MET A 46 -0.33 -13.13 -5.32
N ASN A 47 -0.63 -13.56 -4.09
CA ASN A 47 0.37 -13.68 -3.04
C ASN A 47 1.40 -14.77 -3.34
N GLU A 48 0.96 -15.90 -3.89
CA GLU A 48 1.84 -16.97 -4.34
C GLU A 48 2.76 -16.49 -5.47
N ILE A 49 2.21 -15.78 -6.46
CA ILE A 49 2.99 -15.18 -7.55
C ILE A 49 4.04 -14.21 -6.97
N LYS A 50 3.65 -13.32 -6.06
CA LYS A 50 4.60 -12.39 -5.40
C LYS A 50 5.70 -13.12 -4.65
N ALA A 51 5.37 -14.21 -3.95
CA ALA A 51 6.35 -15.03 -3.24
C ALA A 51 7.33 -15.70 -4.22
N ASN A 52 6.84 -16.24 -5.33
CA ASN A 52 7.66 -16.85 -6.37
C ASN A 52 8.56 -15.82 -7.05
N VAL A 53 8.03 -14.64 -7.38
CA VAL A 53 8.83 -13.53 -7.92
C VAL A 53 9.95 -13.15 -6.95
N ARG A 54 9.66 -12.96 -5.65
CA ARG A 54 10.69 -12.67 -4.64
C ARG A 54 11.76 -13.75 -4.55
N LYS A 55 11.39 -15.02 -4.65
CA LYS A 55 12.35 -16.14 -4.67
C LYS A 55 13.25 -16.08 -5.92
N LEU A 56 12.69 -15.76 -7.08
CA LEU A 56 13.39 -15.67 -8.36
C LEU A 56 14.30 -14.43 -8.45
N THR A 57 13.84 -13.26 -7.99
CA THR A 57 14.57 -11.99 -8.12
C THR A 57 15.43 -11.64 -6.91
N GLY A 58 15.35 -12.42 -5.83
CA GLY A 58 15.90 -12.04 -4.53
C GLY A 58 15.15 -10.85 -3.91
N PRO A 59 15.61 -10.35 -2.75
CA PRO A 59 15.02 -9.19 -2.11
C PRO A 59 15.16 -7.96 -3.02
N ILE A 60 14.05 -7.49 -3.57
CA ILE A 60 14.01 -6.19 -4.25
C ILE A 60 14.29 -5.17 -3.16
N ALA A 61 15.46 -4.53 -3.22
CA ALA A 61 15.81 -3.47 -2.28
C ALA A 61 14.67 -2.43 -2.29
N PRO A 62 14.15 -2.04 -1.11
CA PRO A 62 13.15 -0.98 -1.06
C PRO A 62 13.73 0.24 -1.76
N PHE A 63 12.91 0.88 -2.59
CA PHE A 63 13.30 2.12 -3.23
C PHE A 63 13.60 3.14 -2.13
N VAL A 64 14.88 3.38 -1.87
CA VAL A 64 15.34 4.47 -1.01
C VAL A 64 15.38 5.70 -1.91
N PRO A 65 14.44 6.66 -1.78
CA PRO A 65 14.55 7.91 -2.50
C PRO A 65 15.90 8.54 -2.13
N ARG A 66 16.73 8.81 -3.14
CA ARG A 66 18.02 9.46 -2.95
C ARG A 66 17.80 10.73 -2.13
N PRO A 67 18.41 10.89 -0.95
CA PRO A 67 18.23 12.09 -0.15
C PRO A 67 18.68 13.27 -1.00
N THR A 68 17.81 14.26 -1.12
CA THR A 68 18.16 15.49 -1.82
C THR A 68 19.23 16.22 -1.02
N VAL A 69 20.12 16.95 -1.69
CA VAL A 69 21.30 17.63 -1.09
C VAL A 69 20.93 18.46 0.16
N LYS A 70 19.70 18.98 0.21
CA LYS A 70 19.15 19.73 1.35
C LYS A 70 18.96 18.87 2.60
N GLN A 71 18.43 17.65 2.46
CA GLN A 71 18.17 16.75 3.58
C GLN A 71 19.46 16.17 4.18
N SER A 72 20.49 15.93 3.35
CA SER A 72 21.81 15.54 3.84
C SER A 72 22.51 16.67 4.59
N ALA A 73 22.35 17.93 4.15
CA ALA A 73 22.92 19.08 4.83
C ALA A 73 22.25 19.32 6.21
N GLU A 74 20.92 19.25 6.29
CA GLU A 74 20.20 19.37 7.57
C GLU A 74 20.53 18.23 8.55
N ALA A 75 20.68 17.00 8.04
CA ALA A 75 21.10 15.86 8.86
C ALA A 75 22.53 16.02 9.40
N GLN A 76 23.47 16.54 8.58
CA GLN A 76 24.83 16.83 9.02
C GLN A 76 24.87 17.95 10.07
N VAL A 77 24.07 19.01 9.91
CA VAL A 77 23.97 20.11 10.89
C VAL A 77 23.41 19.60 12.22
N ARG A 78 22.38 18.75 12.20
CA ARG A 78 21.84 18.13 13.43
C ARG A 78 22.84 17.20 14.12
N LEU A 79 23.60 16.43 13.34
CA LEU A 79 24.67 15.59 13.88
C LEU A 79 25.78 16.43 14.53
N ALA A 80 26.15 17.55 13.91
CA ALA A 80 27.14 18.48 14.44
C ALA A 80 26.67 19.18 15.73
N GLN A 81 25.37 19.49 15.85
CA GLN A 81 24.79 20.07 17.07
C GLN A 81 24.80 19.09 18.26
N LEU A 82 24.74 17.78 18.01
CA LEU A 82 24.79 16.76 19.07
C LEU A 82 26.24 16.42 19.50
N ALA A 83 27.24 16.82 18.71
CA ALA A 83 28.65 16.53 18.97
C ALA A 83 29.33 17.52 19.94
N LEU A 84 28.62 18.55 20.43
CA LEU A 84 29.17 19.54 21.37
C LEU A 84 28.41 19.54 22.70
N PRO A 85 28.83 18.71 23.68
CA PRO A 85 28.41 18.87 25.06
C PRO A 85 29.31 19.93 25.75
N GLY A 86 28.73 21.10 26.08
CA GLY A 86 29.18 21.90 27.22
C GLY A 86 30.07 23.12 26.97
N LEU A 87 29.56 24.15 26.27
CA LEU A 87 30.00 25.52 26.51
C LEU A 87 28.78 26.44 26.64
N GLU A 88 28.27 26.51 27.87
CA GLU A 88 27.57 27.68 28.37
C GLU A 88 28.55 28.86 28.36
N GLU A 89 28.42 29.82 27.42
CA GLU A 89 28.79 31.21 27.73
C GLU A 89 28.03 32.21 26.87
N LYS A 90 27.66 33.28 27.55
CA LYS A 90 26.61 34.25 27.29
C LYS A 90 27.17 35.44 26.51
N VAL A 91 26.79 35.64 25.25
CA VAL A 91 26.91 36.95 24.58
C VAL A 91 25.67 37.20 23.73
N GLY A 92 24.88 38.19 24.16
CA GLY A 92 23.64 38.56 23.50
C GLY A 92 23.86 39.34 22.20
N ALA A 93 22.84 39.32 21.34
CA ALA A 93 22.46 40.45 20.50
C ALA A 93 21.08 40.17 19.88
N SER A 94 20.21 41.17 19.97
CA SER A 94 18.83 41.16 19.50
C SER A 94 18.71 41.02 17.99
N CYS A 95 17.64 40.38 17.50
CA CYS A 95 16.94 40.90 16.31
C CYS A 95 15.50 40.35 16.25
N ALA A 96 14.52 41.23 16.45
CA ALA A 96 13.09 40.92 16.31
C ALA A 96 12.70 40.81 14.82
N PRO A 97 11.72 39.96 14.46
CA PRO A 97 11.26 39.86 13.08
C PRO A 97 10.32 41.02 12.72
N VAL A 98 10.75 41.88 11.80
CA VAL A 98 9.92 42.90 11.15
C VAL A 98 8.94 42.23 10.18
N ARG A 99 7.63 42.29 10.50
CA ARG A 99 6.53 41.95 9.60
C ARG A 99 6.53 42.89 8.39
N ARG A 100 6.80 42.36 7.20
CA ARG A 100 6.59 43.09 5.94
C ARG A 100 5.21 42.73 5.38
N ARG A 101 4.24 43.63 5.54
CA ARG A 101 3.00 43.64 4.76
C ARG A 101 3.30 44.32 3.41
N LYS A 102 2.96 43.66 2.32
CA LYS A 102 2.30 44.25 1.15
C LYS A 102 1.53 43.14 0.45
#